data_AF-A0A9P6QW86-F1
#
_entry.id   AF-A0A9P6QW86-F1
#
_cell.length_a   1.000
_cell.length_b   1.000
_cell.length_c   1.000
_cell.angle_alpha   90.00
_cell.angle_beta   90.00
_cell.angle_gamma   90.00
#
_symmetry.space_group_name_H-M   'P 1'
#
loop_
_entity.id
_entity.type
_entity.pdbx_description
1 polymer ?
#
loop_
_entity_poly.entity_id
_entity_poly.type
_entity_poly.pdbx_seq_one_letter_code
_entity_poly.pdbx_strand_id
1 'polypeptide(L)'
;MLFKKLASLALLAAAVTAQAPKGKAFDHIFIVFLENTDYDLANSDPNLRSLFSSGVVLNNFHGVCHPSQPNYFAAIAGDYFDYDDDSSHNLSTSYKTVVDLLEAEGLTWRTYQENMPSVCYTGSSSRSLYYRKHNPFISFDLISKDANRCKNVVPSTQLQADLDAGYLPTPSIPPTSKTMVTIPLKWFSGFLAPLLANPTFNNNTLVVLTFDEADDYTDETNHILGMLLGDAVKDIKNTVDSTFYTHYSLISTVTSNWGLGNLGRNDINKPLSNVFSFVAALTGYQNVDVTNPPPLN
;
A
#
# COMPACT_ATOMS: atom_id res chain seq x y z
N MET A 1 -7.28 69.49 -4.21
CA MET A 1 -7.65 68.23 -3.52
C MET A 1 -7.12 67.07 -4.35
N LEU A 2 -6.20 66.30 -3.78
CA LEU A 2 -5.52 65.14 -4.37
C LEU A 2 -6.51 63.99 -4.58
N PHE A 3 -6.54 63.41 -5.77
CA PHE A 3 -6.99 62.02 -5.95
C PHE A 3 -5.88 61.22 -6.62
N LYS A 4 -5.09 60.52 -5.79
CA LYS A 4 -4.18 59.46 -6.21
C LYS A 4 -5.02 58.26 -6.62
N LYS A 5 -5.02 57.88 -7.90
CA LYS A 5 -5.43 56.55 -8.34
C LYS A 5 -4.30 55.58 -7.97
N LEU A 6 -4.47 54.79 -6.92
CA LEU A 6 -3.70 53.56 -6.76
C LEU A 6 -4.31 52.50 -7.67
N ALA A 7 -3.56 52.06 -8.68
CA ALA A 7 -3.84 50.82 -9.37
C ALA A 7 -3.36 49.67 -8.48
N SER A 8 -4.28 48.89 -7.93
CA SER A 8 -3.95 47.64 -7.27
C SER A 8 -3.54 46.62 -8.32
N LEU A 9 -2.24 46.32 -8.42
CA LEU A 9 -1.74 45.13 -9.09
C LEU A 9 -2.15 43.92 -8.23
N ALA A 10 -3.21 43.21 -8.63
CA ALA A 10 -3.45 41.88 -8.11
C ALA A 10 -2.39 40.95 -8.72
N LEU A 11 -1.35 40.61 -7.96
CA LEU A 11 -0.51 39.47 -8.29
C LEU A 11 -1.39 38.21 -8.16
N LEU A 12 -1.85 37.66 -9.29
CA LEU A 12 -2.19 36.26 -9.35
C LEU A 12 -0.87 35.49 -9.17
N ALA A 13 -0.58 35.09 -7.93
CA ALA A 13 0.34 34.00 -7.71
C ALA A 13 -0.33 32.75 -8.31
N ALA A 14 0.03 32.40 -9.54
CA ALA A 14 -0.20 31.06 -10.03
C ALA A 14 0.53 30.14 -9.04
N ALA A 15 -0.23 29.38 -8.26
CA ALA A 15 0.33 28.28 -7.50
C ALA A 15 0.92 27.33 -8.54
N VAL A 16 2.24 27.40 -8.73
CA VAL A 16 2.98 26.35 -9.42
C VAL A 16 2.78 25.13 -8.54
N THR A 17 1.85 24.25 -8.90
CA THR A 17 1.76 22.92 -8.30
C THR A 17 3.09 22.26 -8.59
N ALA A 18 3.95 22.15 -7.57
CA ALA A 18 5.19 21.40 -7.70
C ALA A 18 4.81 20.00 -8.19
N GLN A 19 5.38 19.60 -9.33
CA GLN A 19 5.22 18.24 -9.84
C GLN A 19 5.76 17.30 -8.78
N ALA A 20 4.97 16.29 -8.38
CA ALA A 20 5.40 15.31 -7.39
C ALA A 20 6.74 14.67 -7.82
N PRO A 21 7.68 14.44 -6.89
CA PRO A 21 8.95 13.79 -7.21
C PRO A 21 8.73 12.46 -7.94
N LYS A 22 9.41 12.31 -9.08
CA LYS A 22 9.40 11.05 -9.82
C LYS A 22 10.17 9.98 -9.07
N GLY A 23 9.68 8.74 -9.13
CA GLY A 23 10.41 7.60 -8.59
C GLY A 23 11.46 7.08 -9.58
N LYS A 24 12.37 6.26 -9.08
CA LYS A 24 13.42 5.62 -9.90
C LYS A 24 12.89 4.47 -10.76
N ALA A 25 11.91 3.72 -10.25
CA ALA A 25 11.32 2.56 -10.90
C ALA A 25 9.87 2.77 -11.34
N PHE A 26 9.08 3.53 -10.58
CA PHE A 26 7.68 3.86 -10.86
C PHE A 26 7.31 5.23 -10.28
N ASP A 27 6.32 5.89 -10.88
CA ASP A 27 5.84 7.20 -10.44
C ASP A 27 4.66 7.10 -9.46
N HIS A 28 3.95 5.98 -9.46
CA HIS A 28 2.85 5.69 -8.54
C HIS A 28 2.89 4.24 -8.08
N ILE A 29 2.40 3.98 -6.86
CA ILE A 29 2.20 2.63 -6.36
C ILE A 29 0.80 2.50 -5.76
N PHE A 30 0.16 1.36 -6.01
CA PHE A 30 -1.17 0.99 -5.55
C PHE A 30 -1.11 -0.41 -4.89
N ILE A 31 -1.13 -0.48 -3.57
CA ILE A 31 -0.97 -1.74 -2.80
C ILE A 31 -2.31 -2.30 -2.33
N VAL A 32 -2.82 -3.32 -3.01
CA VAL A 32 -4.05 -4.03 -2.67
C VAL A 32 -3.74 -5.20 -1.75
N PHE A 33 -4.39 -5.21 -0.59
CA PHE A 33 -4.48 -6.38 0.27
C PHE A 33 -5.82 -7.10 0.03
N LEU A 34 -5.81 -8.43 0.10
CA LEU A 34 -6.96 -9.32 0.11
C LEU A 34 -7.06 -9.99 1.48
N GLU A 35 -8.25 -10.48 1.84
CA GLU A 35 -8.47 -11.25 3.07
C GLU A 35 -7.69 -12.56 3.03
N ASN A 36 -7.12 -12.93 4.18
CA ASN A 36 -6.28 -14.08 4.44
C ASN A 36 -6.54 -15.34 3.60
N THR A 37 -5.46 -15.93 3.08
CA THR A 37 -5.52 -17.22 2.39
C THR A 37 -4.13 -17.83 2.28
N ASP A 38 -4.04 -19.16 2.36
CA ASP A 38 -2.75 -19.86 2.17
C ASP A 38 -2.22 -19.72 0.75
N TYR A 39 -0.90 -19.60 0.61
CA TYR A 39 -0.23 -19.48 -0.68
C TYR A 39 -0.69 -20.53 -1.71
N ASP A 40 -0.75 -21.81 -1.33
CA ASP A 40 -1.10 -22.89 -2.25
C ASP A 40 -2.54 -22.81 -2.75
N LEU A 41 -3.47 -22.34 -1.91
CA LEU A 41 -4.86 -22.08 -2.30
C LEU A 41 -4.93 -20.90 -3.27
N ALA A 42 -4.26 -19.78 -2.97
CA ALA A 42 -4.18 -18.64 -3.88
C ALA A 42 -3.52 -18.98 -5.23
N ASN A 43 -2.41 -19.71 -5.20
CA ASN A 43 -1.63 -20.08 -6.38
C ASN A 43 -2.35 -21.10 -7.28
N SER A 44 -3.29 -21.88 -6.72
CA SER A 44 -4.13 -22.81 -7.47
C SER A 44 -5.47 -22.21 -7.92
N ASP A 45 -5.88 -21.06 -7.39
CA ASP A 45 -7.12 -20.37 -7.79
C ASP A 45 -7.08 -19.96 -9.29
N PRO A 46 -8.00 -20.45 -10.14
CA PRO A 46 -7.98 -20.16 -11.57
C PRO A 46 -8.06 -18.67 -11.92
N ASN A 47 -8.68 -17.86 -11.05
CA ASN A 47 -8.90 -16.45 -11.28
C ASN A 47 -7.62 -15.66 -11.03
N LEU A 48 -6.92 -15.94 -9.93
CA LEU A 48 -5.60 -15.38 -9.65
C LEU A 48 -4.59 -15.84 -10.70
N ARG A 49 -4.60 -17.13 -11.07
CA ARG A 49 -3.73 -17.65 -12.12
C ARG A 49 -3.92 -16.98 -13.47
N SER A 50 -5.14 -16.53 -13.79
CA SER A 50 -5.40 -15.77 -15.03
C SER A 50 -4.61 -14.46 -15.10
N LEU A 51 -4.20 -13.92 -13.95
CA LEU A 51 -3.44 -12.68 -13.84
C LEU A 51 -1.93 -12.87 -14.04
N PHE A 52 -1.42 -14.09 -13.87
CA PHE A 52 0.03 -14.33 -13.79
C PHE A 52 0.76 -13.89 -15.06
N SER A 53 0.12 -14.07 -16.22
CA SER A 53 0.64 -13.63 -17.52
C SER A 53 0.73 -12.10 -17.67
N SER A 54 0.04 -11.35 -16.82
CA SER A 54 -0.03 -9.88 -16.85
C SER A 54 0.94 -9.20 -15.89
N GLY A 55 1.70 -9.96 -15.09
CA GLY A 55 2.54 -9.42 -14.03
C GLY A 55 3.71 -10.31 -13.65
N VAL A 56 4.31 -10.01 -12.49
CA VAL A 56 5.34 -10.82 -11.85
C VAL A 56 4.72 -11.51 -10.64
N VAL A 57 4.84 -12.82 -10.54
CA VAL A 57 4.40 -13.57 -9.35
C VAL A 57 5.49 -13.52 -8.30
N LEU A 58 5.15 -13.14 -7.07
CA LEU A 58 6.01 -13.21 -5.90
C LEU A 58 5.68 -14.52 -5.17
N ASN A 59 6.51 -15.54 -5.32
CA ASN A 59 6.25 -16.87 -4.75
C ASN A 59 6.90 -17.11 -3.39
N ASN A 60 7.56 -16.12 -2.82
CA ASN A 60 8.27 -16.19 -1.55
C ASN A 60 7.95 -14.93 -0.71
N PHE A 61 6.65 -14.61 -0.59
CA PHE A 61 6.15 -13.47 0.15
C PHE A 61 5.39 -13.98 1.39
N HIS A 62 5.65 -13.39 2.54
CA HIS A 62 5.14 -13.82 3.82
C HIS A 62 4.40 -12.68 4.55
N GLY A 63 3.39 -13.04 5.34
CA GLY A 63 2.93 -12.22 6.45
C GLY A 63 4.03 -12.05 7.50
N VAL A 64 3.72 -11.38 8.61
CA VAL A 64 4.70 -11.16 9.69
C VAL A 64 4.23 -11.60 11.07
N CYS A 65 2.93 -11.89 11.23
CA CYS A 65 2.33 -12.36 12.47
C CYS A 65 0.90 -12.86 12.20
N HIS A 66 0.26 -13.45 13.20
CA HIS A 66 -1.19 -13.57 13.33
C HIS A 66 -1.69 -12.80 14.58
N PRO A 67 -2.91 -12.22 14.56
CA PRO A 67 -3.91 -12.22 13.50
C PRO A 67 -3.67 -11.10 12.45
N SER A 68 -4.71 -10.71 11.71
CA SER A 68 -4.59 -9.83 10.54
C SER A 68 -4.11 -8.42 10.87
N GLN A 69 -4.63 -7.76 11.92
CA GLN A 69 -4.30 -6.36 12.23
C GLN A 69 -2.80 -6.04 12.38
N PRO A 70 -2.00 -6.84 13.12
CA PRO A 70 -0.55 -6.69 13.18
C PRO A 70 0.13 -6.56 11.81
N ASN A 71 -0.30 -7.34 10.81
CA ASN A 71 0.25 -7.28 9.46
C ASN A 71 0.04 -5.91 8.80
N TYR A 72 -1.13 -5.30 8.99
CA TYR A 72 -1.41 -3.96 8.49
C TYR A 72 -0.58 -2.87 9.20
N PHE A 73 -0.31 -3.03 10.51
CA PHE A 73 0.59 -2.12 11.22
C PHE A 73 2.02 -2.25 10.69
N ALA A 74 2.52 -3.47 10.57
CA ALA A 74 3.82 -3.77 10.00
C ALA A 74 4.01 -3.18 8.60
N ALA A 75 3.00 -3.31 7.73
CA ALA A 75 3.03 -2.81 6.36
C ALA A 75 3.17 -1.28 6.24
N ILE A 76 2.70 -0.50 7.23
CA ILE A 76 2.79 0.96 7.18
C ILE A 76 3.78 1.57 8.17
N ALA A 77 4.13 0.84 9.24
CA ALA A 77 4.97 1.35 10.32
C ALA A 77 6.27 0.57 10.49
N GLY A 78 6.50 -0.53 9.77
CA GLY A 78 7.73 -1.30 9.94
C GLY A 78 7.80 -2.05 11.27
N ASP A 79 6.68 -2.10 12.01
CA ASP A 79 6.52 -2.75 13.31
C ASP A 79 5.01 -2.87 13.61
N TYR A 80 4.63 -3.89 14.37
CA TYR A 80 3.29 -4.05 14.92
C TYR A 80 3.22 -3.75 16.42
N PHE A 81 4.32 -3.30 17.02
CA PHE A 81 4.42 -2.76 18.39
C PHE A 81 3.86 -3.70 19.47
N ASP A 82 4.11 -4.99 19.32
CA ASP A 82 3.64 -6.07 20.20
C ASP A 82 2.11 -6.16 20.34
N TYR A 83 1.35 -5.54 19.43
CA TYR A 83 -0.08 -5.83 19.30
C TYR A 83 -0.25 -7.19 18.62
N ASP A 84 -1.00 -8.09 19.26
CA ASP A 84 -1.20 -9.49 18.87
C ASP A 84 -2.70 -9.85 18.74
N ASP A 85 -3.55 -8.84 18.50
CA ASP A 85 -5.00 -9.00 18.43
C ASP A 85 -5.68 -8.12 17.37
N ASP A 86 -6.96 -8.41 17.11
CA ASP A 86 -7.82 -7.73 16.14
C ASP A 86 -8.74 -6.65 16.76
N SER A 87 -8.49 -6.27 18.02
CA SER A 87 -9.27 -5.26 18.74
C SER A 87 -8.91 -3.84 18.28
N SER A 88 -9.75 -2.85 18.60
CA SER A 88 -9.50 -1.48 18.15
C SER A 88 -8.40 -0.81 18.98
N HIS A 89 -7.24 -0.55 18.37
CA HIS A 89 -6.11 0.13 19.01
C HIS A 89 -5.93 1.57 18.56
N ASN A 90 -5.60 2.47 19.50
CA ASN A 90 -5.12 3.82 19.20
C ASN A 90 -3.64 3.91 19.57
N LEU A 91 -2.79 3.92 18.56
CA LEU A 91 -1.34 3.96 18.67
C LEU A 91 -0.87 5.42 18.81
N SER A 92 0.13 5.61 19.67
CA SER A 92 0.69 6.92 20.01
C SER A 92 1.17 7.71 18.79
N THR A 93 1.10 9.05 18.89
CA THR A 93 1.64 9.96 17.86
C THR A 93 3.15 9.88 17.68
N SER A 94 3.87 9.22 18.59
CA SER A 94 5.30 8.94 18.47
C SER A 94 5.63 7.87 17.44
N TYR A 95 4.68 7.01 17.06
CA TYR A 95 4.92 5.89 16.16
C TYR A 95 4.80 6.29 14.69
N LYS A 96 5.88 6.86 14.15
CA LYS A 96 5.99 7.26 12.74
C LYS A 96 5.63 6.15 11.76
N THR A 97 5.02 6.49 10.63
CA THR A 97 4.66 5.55 9.55
C THR A 97 5.28 5.99 8.23
N VAL A 98 5.12 5.18 7.17
CA VAL A 98 5.54 5.53 5.82
C VAL A 98 4.98 6.88 5.37
N VAL A 99 3.80 7.29 5.87
CA VAL A 99 3.21 8.61 5.63
C VAL A 99 4.16 9.74 6.01
N ASP A 100 4.85 9.63 7.15
CA ASP A 100 5.82 10.64 7.58
C ASP A 100 7.01 10.73 6.62
N LEU A 101 7.47 9.60 6.07
CA LEU A 101 8.58 9.57 5.10
C LEU A 101 8.18 10.18 3.75
N LEU A 102 6.94 9.96 3.32
CA LEU A 102 6.40 10.48 2.08
C LEU A 102 6.21 11.99 2.14
N GLU A 103 5.53 12.45 3.19
CA GLU A 103 5.24 13.88 3.36
C GLU A 103 6.52 14.71 3.54
N ALA A 104 7.58 14.14 4.14
CA ALA A 104 8.88 14.78 4.26
C ALA A 104 9.51 15.14 2.90
N GLU A 105 9.24 14.35 1.86
CA GLU A 105 9.73 14.56 0.50
C GLU A 105 8.66 15.19 -0.42
N GLY A 106 7.55 15.69 0.15
CA GLY A 106 6.47 16.32 -0.63
C GLY A 106 5.65 15.35 -1.47
N LEU A 107 5.73 14.05 -1.17
CA LEU A 107 4.92 13.01 -1.79
C LEU A 107 3.52 12.96 -1.15
N THR A 108 2.52 12.65 -1.95
CA THR A 108 1.11 12.63 -1.54
C THR A 108 0.66 11.21 -1.24
N TRP A 109 -0.37 11.03 -0.41
CA TRP A 109 -0.89 9.71 -0.14
C TRP A 109 -2.40 9.69 0.01
N ARG A 110 -3.00 8.51 -0.19
CA ARG A 110 -4.42 8.24 0.07
C ARG A 110 -4.65 6.76 0.31
N THR A 111 -5.67 6.44 1.10
CA THR A 111 -6.15 5.09 1.32
C THR A 111 -7.66 4.99 1.06
N TYR A 112 -8.09 3.93 0.38
CA TYR A 112 -9.42 3.77 -0.23
C TYR A 112 -10.25 2.62 0.38
N GLN A 113 -10.86 2.87 1.53
CA GLN A 113 -11.49 1.90 2.42
C GLN A 113 -12.81 1.34 1.88
N GLU A 114 -12.82 0.05 1.51
CA GLU A 114 -14.05 -0.62 1.08
C GLU A 114 -15.08 -0.59 2.21
N ASN A 115 -16.33 -0.25 1.86
CA ASN A 115 -17.45 -0.15 2.80
C ASN A 115 -17.28 0.86 3.94
N MET A 116 -16.22 1.69 3.93
CA MET A 116 -16.06 2.75 4.94
C MET A 116 -17.18 3.78 4.77
N PRO A 117 -17.91 4.14 5.85
CA PRO A 117 -19.15 4.90 5.72
C PRO A 117 -18.93 6.39 5.42
N SER A 118 -17.77 6.95 5.76
CA SER A 118 -17.43 8.36 5.54
C SER A 118 -15.92 8.55 5.57
N VAL A 119 -15.43 9.66 5.01
CA VAL A 119 -14.03 10.10 5.17
C VAL A 119 -13.66 10.17 6.65
N CYS A 120 -12.45 9.73 7.00
CA CYS A 120 -11.94 9.73 8.38
C CYS A 120 -12.86 9.01 9.38
N TYR A 121 -13.51 7.91 8.97
CA TYR A 121 -14.33 7.13 9.91
C TYR A 121 -13.45 6.39 10.94
N THR A 122 -13.58 6.76 12.21
CA THR A 122 -12.76 6.23 13.32
C THR A 122 -13.42 5.10 14.13
N GLY A 123 -14.66 4.75 13.79
CA GLY A 123 -15.42 3.68 14.47
C GLY A 123 -14.86 2.29 14.18
N SER A 124 -15.21 1.32 15.02
CA SER A 124 -14.67 -0.05 14.95
C SER A 124 -15.21 -0.87 13.77
N SER A 125 -16.46 -0.66 13.37
CA SER A 125 -17.07 -1.34 12.22
C SER A 125 -18.27 -0.58 11.66
N SER A 126 -18.66 -0.88 10.42
CA SER A 126 -19.87 -0.34 9.79
C SER A 126 -20.57 -1.39 8.94
N ARG A 127 -21.89 -1.54 9.15
CA ARG A 127 -22.78 -2.45 8.40
C ARG A 127 -22.30 -3.90 8.30
N SER A 128 -21.44 -4.35 9.21
CA SER A 128 -20.76 -5.66 9.16
C SER A 128 -19.95 -5.92 7.89
N LEU A 129 -19.59 -4.85 7.16
CA LEU A 129 -18.83 -4.91 5.90
C LEU A 129 -17.48 -4.22 6.03
N TYR A 130 -17.41 -3.12 6.79
CA TYR A 130 -16.16 -2.45 7.14
C TYR A 130 -15.75 -2.82 8.56
N TYR A 131 -14.45 -3.09 8.74
CA TYR A 131 -13.83 -3.35 10.04
C TYR A 131 -12.53 -2.54 10.16
N ARG A 132 -12.37 -1.85 11.28
CA ARG A 132 -11.21 -0.99 11.56
C ARG A 132 -9.88 -1.73 11.54
N LYS A 133 -9.87 -3.03 11.87
CA LYS A 133 -8.65 -3.85 11.90
C LYS A 133 -7.91 -3.91 10.56
N HIS A 134 -8.59 -3.66 9.44
CA HIS A 134 -7.98 -3.61 8.10
C HIS A 134 -7.61 -2.18 7.65
N ASN A 135 -7.80 -1.18 8.52
CA ASN A 135 -7.50 0.22 8.27
C ASN A 135 -6.46 0.72 9.28
N PRO A 136 -5.16 0.43 9.06
CA PRO A 136 -4.14 0.78 10.02
C PRO A 136 -4.05 2.29 10.23
N PHE A 137 -4.32 3.10 9.20
CA PHE A 137 -4.22 4.57 9.25
C PHE A 137 -5.10 5.20 10.33
N ILE A 138 -6.27 4.63 10.62
CA ILE A 138 -7.16 5.13 11.69
C ILE A 138 -6.65 4.74 13.08
N SER A 139 -5.87 3.67 13.18
CA SER A 139 -5.28 3.23 14.44
C SER A 139 -4.10 4.10 14.88
N PHE A 140 -3.40 4.80 13.99
CA PHE A 140 -2.32 5.72 14.37
C PHE A 140 -2.87 7.13 14.66
N ASP A 141 -2.73 7.59 15.91
CA ASP A 141 -3.20 8.92 16.33
C ASP A 141 -2.56 10.07 15.55
N LEU A 142 -1.32 9.90 15.08
CA LEU A 142 -0.65 10.90 14.22
C LEU A 142 -1.33 11.10 12.85
N ILE A 143 -2.24 10.21 12.46
CA ILE A 143 -3.08 10.32 11.27
C ILE A 143 -4.51 10.63 11.69
N SER A 144 -5.11 9.81 12.56
CA SER A 144 -6.54 9.93 12.89
C SER A 144 -6.91 11.20 13.65
N LYS A 145 -5.97 11.78 14.42
CA LYS A 145 -6.18 13.06 15.14
C LYS A 145 -5.66 14.29 14.38
N ASP A 146 -5.01 14.09 13.23
CA ASP A 146 -4.60 15.18 12.35
C ASP A 146 -5.63 15.32 11.20
N ALA A 147 -6.39 16.42 11.18
CA ALA A 147 -7.43 16.63 10.19
C ALA A 147 -6.90 16.68 8.74
N ASN A 148 -5.65 17.11 8.52
CA ASN A 148 -5.04 17.14 7.20
C ASN A 148 -4.59 15.76 6.72
N ARG A 149 -4.20 14.87 7.64
CA ARG A 149 -3.85 13.49 7.31
C ARG A 149 -5.09 12.62 7.21
N CYS A 150 -6.02 12.72 8.16
CA CYS A 150 -7.19 11.87 8.21
C CYS A 150 -8.15 12.06 7.01
N LYS A 151 -8.16 13.25 6.37
CA LYS A 151 -8.92 13.47 5.12
C LYS A 151 -8.44 12.60 3.94
N ASN A 152 -7.24 12.04 4.02
CA ASN A 152 -6.70 11.09 3.04
C ASN A 152 -7.11 9.63 3.32
N VAL A 153 -7.85 9.38 4.40
CA VAL A 153 -8.51 8.10 4.67
C VAL A 153 -9.95 8.20 4.16
N VAL A 154 -10.20 7.66 2.97
CA VAL A 154 -11.47 7.87 2.25
C VAL A 154 -12.17 6.54 1.94
N PRO A 155 -13.50 6.53 1.74
CA PRO A 155 -14.19 5.36 1.19
C PRO A 155 -13.67 5.01 -0.21
N SER A 156 -13.69 3.73 -0.59
CA SER A 156 -13.22 3.28 -1.91
C SER A 156 -13.98 3.91 -3.08
N THR A 157 -15.22 4.35 -2.86
CA THR A 157 -16.03 5.09 -3.84
C THR A 157 -15.43 6.44 -4.27
N GLN A 158 -14.47 6.97 -3.51
CA GLN A 158 -13.75 8.20 -3.85
C GLN A 158 -12.73 7.99 -4.98
N LEU A 159 -12.27 6.76 -5.22
CA LEU A 159 -11.20 6.47 -6.18
C LEU A 159 -11.52 6.98 -7.59
N GLN A 160 -12.73 6.75 -8.09
CA GLN A 160 -13.09 7.20 -9.44
C GLN A 160 -13.09 8.73 -9.55
N ALA A 161 -13.62 9.42 -8.54
CA ALA A 161 -13.63 10.89 -8.54
C ALA A 161 -12.20 11.47 -8.47
N ASP A 162 -11.29 10.81 -7.76
CA ASP A 162 -9.88 11.19 -7.72
C ASP A 162 -9.19 10.98 -9.07
N LEU A 163 -9.46 9.85 -9.74
CA LEU A 163 -8.97 9.57 -11.10
C LEU A 163 -9.48 10.59 -12.12
N ASP A 164 -10.78 10.92 -12.07
CA ASP A 164 -11.39 11.90 -12.96
C ASP A 164 -10.81 13.31 -12.74
N ALA A 165 -10.38 13.61 -11.51
CA ALA A 165 -9.68 14.84 -11.15
C ALA A 165 -8.17 14.82 -11.49
N GLY A 166 -7.65 13.71 -12.02
CA GLY A 166 -6.21 13.52 -12.27
C GLY A 166 -5.37 13.42 -10.99
N TYR A 167 -5.99 13.12 -9.86
CA TYR A 167 -5.32 12.93 -8.58
C TYR A 167 -4.94 11.46 -8.41
N LEU A 168 -3.66 11.16 -8.60
CA LEU A 168 -3.05 9.88 -8.27
C LEU A 168 -2.02 10.08 -7.16
N PRO A 169 -2.33 9.69 -5.92
CA PRO A 169 -1.39 9.82 -4.82
C PRO A 169 -0.17 8.93 -5.02
N THR A 170 0.95 9.41 -4.52
CA THR A 170 2.26 8.78 -4.65
C THR A 170 2.83 8.47 -3.26
N PRO A 171 2.46 7.40 -2.55
CA PRO A 171 1.69 6.19 -2.89
C PRO A 171 0.19 6.26 -2.58
N SER A 172 -0.56 5.43 -3.30
CA SER A 172 -1.92 5.05 -2.95
C SER A 172 -1.87 3.69 -2.23
N ILE A 173 -2.30 3.62 -0.97
CA ILE A 173 -2.38 2.35 -0.23
C ILE A 173 -3.85 2.00 -0.09
N PRO A 174 -4.47 1.29 -1.06
CA PRO A 174 -5.81 0.81 -0.88
C PRO A 174 -5.84 -0.26 0.22
N PRO A 175 -6.86 -0.25 1.06
CA PRO A 175 -7.24 -1.27 2.01
C PRO A 175 -8.23 -2.26 1.40
N THR A 176 -8.43 -3.33 2.16
CA THR A 176 -9.04 -4.58 1.76
C THR A 176 -10.55 -4.55 1.70
N SER A 177 -11.05 -5.34 0.77
CA SER A 177 -12.36 -5.94 0.85
C SER A 177 -12.29 -7.24 1.63
N LYS A 178 -13.35 -7.57 2.39
CA LYS A 178 -13.63 -8.95 2.79
C LYS A 178 -13.87 -9.77 1.51
N THR A 179 -12.82 -10.33 0.93
CA THR A 179 -12.93 -11.24 -0.21
C THR A 179 -12.62 -12.64 0.26
N MET A 180 -13.65 -13.37 0.68
CA MET A 180 -13.62 -14.83 0.65
C MET A 180 -13.10 -15.29 -0.71
N VAL A 181 -12.28 -16.34 -0.72
CA VAL A 181 -11.55 -17.01 -1.83
C VAL A 181 -12.37 -17.22 -3.12
N THR A 182 -13.69 -17.06 -3.11
CA THR A 182 -14.57 -17.12 -4.30
C THR A 182 -14.78 -15.76 -5.01
N ILE A 183 -14.37 -14.64 -4.43
CA ILE A 183 -14.53 -13.25 -4.93
C ILE A 183 -13.32 -12.68 -5.73
N PRO A 184 -12.11 -13.28 -5.80
CA PRO A 184 -11.00 -12.71 -6.58
C PRO A 184 -11.33 -12.43 -8.05
N LEU A 185 -12.13 -13.28 -8.73
CA LEU A 185 -12.48 -13.04 -10.14
C LEU A 185 -13.38 -11.82 -10.34
N LYS A 186 -14.46 -11.71 -9.57
CA LYS A 186 -15.44 -10.62 -9.70
C LYS A 186 -14.83 -9.31 -9.25
N TRP A 187 -14.04 -9.34 -8.19
CA TRP A 187 -13.28 -8.19 -7.74
C TRP A 187 -12.24 -7.79 -8.79
N PHE A 188 -11.44 -8.72 -9.28
CA PHE A 188 -10.43 -8.40 -10.31
C PHE A 188 -11.07 -7.83 -11.58
N SER A 189 -12.04 -8.54 -12.17
CA SER A 189 -12.67 -8.11 -13.41
C SER A 189 -13.50 -6.83 -13.26
N GLY A 190 -14.09 -6.59 -12.08
CA GLY A 190 -14.92 -5.42 -11.80
C GLY A 190 -14.16 -4.19 -11.31
N PHE A 191 -13.03 -4.36 -10.64
CA PHE A 191 -12.28 -3.28 -9.98
C PHE A 191 -10.87 -3.13 -10.55
N LEU A 192 -10.03 -4.16 -10.49
CA LEU A 192 -8.61 -4.00 -10.84
C LEU A 192 -8.35 -3.95 -12.34
N ALA A 193 -9.02 -4.78 -13.14
CA ALA A 193 -8.85 -4.78 -14.59
C ALA A 193 -9.20 -3.42 -15.25
N PRO A 194 -10.32 -2.76 -14.90
CA PRO A 194 -10.60 -1.40 -15.38
C PRO A 194 -9.52 -0.37 -14.99
N LEU A 195 -8.93 -0.47 -13.79
CA LEU A 195 -7.85 0.41 -13.36
C LEU A 195 -6.60 0.19 -14.20
N LEU A 196 -6.17 -1.07 -14.40
CA LEU A 196 -5.01 -1.40 -15.22
C LEU A 196 -5.19 -0.97 -16.70
N ALA A 197 -6.43 -0.93 -17.20
CA ALA A 197 -6.74 -0.44 -18.54
C ALA A 197 -6.84 1.10 -18.62
N ASN A 198 -6.98 1.79 -17.49
CA ASN A 198 -7.12 3.24 -17.44
C ASN A 198 -5.73 3.90 -17.56
N PRO A 199 -5.44 4.66 -18.64
CA PRO A 199 -4.12 5.26 -18.83
C PRO A 199 -3.80 6.36 -17.82
N THR A 200 -4.80 7.01 -17.23
CA THR A 200 -4.59 7.94 -16.12
C THR A 200 -4.01 7.16 -14.95
N PHE A 201 -4.67 6.08 -14.52
CA PHE A 201 -4.23 5.25 -13.41
C PHE A 201 -2.92 4.52 -13.68
N ASN A 202 -2.79 3.86 -14.82
CA ASN A 202 -1.73 2.87 -15.03
C ASN A 202 -0.44 3.47 -15.59
N ASN A 203 -0.37 4.76 -15.93
CA ASN A 203 0.85 5.36 -16.46
C ASN A 203 2.01 5.31 -15.45
N ASN A 204 3.02 4.48 -15.71
CA ASN A 204 4.16 4.23 -14.82
C ASN A 204 3.77 3.86 -13.37
N THR A 205 2.68 3.11 -13.22
CA THR A 205 2.15 2.68 -11.91
C THR A 205 2.54 1.24 -11.61
N LEU A 206 3.01 1.02 -10.38
CA LEU A 206 3.16 -0.30 -9.79
C LEU A 206 1.89 -0.66 -9.01
N VAL A 207 1.23 -1.74 -9.36
CA VAL A 207 0.20 -2.35 -8.52
C VAL A 207 0.80 -3.53 -7.78
N VAL A 208 0.65 -3.58 -6.47
CA VAL A 208 0.98 -4.75 -5.64
C VAL A 208 -0.34 -5.39 -5.23
N LEU A 209 -0.51 -6.68 -5.46
CA LEU A 209 -1.65 -7.46 -4.98
C LEU A 209 -1.14 -8.55 -4.05
N THR A 210 -1.62 -8.59 -2.82
CA THR A 210 -1.22 -9.60 -1.83
C THR A 210 -2.31 -9.83 -0.79
N PHE A 211 -2.02 -10.63 0.23
CA PHE A 211 -2.91 -11.01 1.32
C PHE A 211 -2.38 -10.42 2.63
N ASP A 212 -3.20 -10.28 3.65
CA ASP A 212 -2.72 -9.85 4.98
C ASP A 212 -1.97 -10.96 5.72
N GLU A 213 -2.47 -12.20 5.65
CA GLU A 213 -1.86 -13.37 6.29
C GLU A 213 -2.28 -14.69 5.60
N ALA A 214 -1.62 -15.79 5.95
CA ALA A 214 -2.09 -17.14 5.67
C ALA A 214 -3.34 -17.46 6.54
N ASP A 215 -4.14 -18.45 6.14
CA ASP A 215 -5.30 -18.89 6.93
C ASP A 215 -4.90 -19.96 7.96
N ASP A 216 -3.89 -20.78 7.65
CA ASP A 216 -3.35 -21.78 8.56
C ASP A 216 -2.39 -21.17 9.60
N TYR A 217 -2.88 -20.96 10.82
CA TYR A 217 -2.10 -20.43 11.95
C TYR A 217 -0.99 -21.40 12.42
N THR A 218 -0.95 -22.63 11.92
CA THR A 218 0.12 -23.59 12.17
C THR A 218 1.27 -23.48 11.17
N ASP A 219 1.09 -22.73 10.08
CA ASP A 219 2.18 -22.36 9.19
C ASP A 219 3.06 -21.28 9.84
N GLU A 220 4.17 -21.70 10.43
CA GLU A 220 5.16 -20.81 11.03
C GLU A 220 5.80 -19.84 10.02
N THR A 221 5.63 -20.06 8.71
CA THR A 221 6.16 -19.18 7.66
C THR A 221 5.18 -18.10 7.24
N ASN A 222 3.88 -18.23 7.53
CA ASN A 222 2.83 -17.30 7.12
C ASN A 222 2.90 -17.00 5.61
N HIS A 223 3.00 -18.05 4.79
CA HIS A 223 3.29 -17.95 3.35
C HIS A 223 2.06 -17.51 2.56
N ILE A 224 2.20 -16.39 1.83
CA ILE A 224 1.12 -15.75 1.06
C ILE A 224 1.54 -15.51 -0.39
N LEU A 225 0.55 -15.40 -1.27
CA LEU A 225 0.81 -15.01 -2.65
C LEU A 225 1.01 -13.49 -2.75
N GLY A 226 2.00 -13.07 -3.53
CA GLY A 226 2.09 -11.70 -4.02
C GLY A 226 2.12 -11.62 -5.54
N MET A 227 1.71 -10.49 -6.08
CA MET A 227 1.82 -10.17 -7.49
C MET A 227 2.15 -8.71 -7.72
N LEU A 228 3.04 -8.46 -8.68
CA LEU A 228 3.31 -7.12 -9.21
C LEU A 228 2.61 -6.98 -10.57
N LEU A 229 1.84 -5.93 -10.74
CA LEU A 229 1.04 -5.62 -11.91
C LEU A 229 1.26 -4.15 -12.31
N GLY A 230 0.73 -3.76 -13.47
CA GLY A 230 0.77 -2.38 -13.95
C GLY A 230 1.92 -2.06 -14.91
N ASP A 231 1.95 -0.83 -15.39
CA ASP A 231 2.90 -0.38 -16.42
C ASP A 231 4.35 -0.41 -15.94
N ALA A 232 4.60 -0.29 -14.64
CA ALA A 232 5.93 -0.34 -14.05
C ALA A 232 6.65 -1.70 -14.26
N VAL A 233 5.90 -2.78 -14.50
CA VAL A 233 6.44 -4.14 -14.69
C VAL A 233 6.13 -4.72 -16.07
N LYS A 234 5.68 -3.90 -17.03
CA LYS A 234 5.25 -4.36 -18.37
C LYS A 234 6.31 -5.16 -19.12
N ASP A 235 7.58 -4.85 -18.91
CA ASP A 235 8.72 -5.45 -19.62
C ASP A 235 9.19 -6.76 -18.98
N ILE A 236 8.69 -7.08 -17.78
CA ILE A 236 9.05 -8.28 -17.01
C ILE A 236 7.83 -9.14 -16.66
N LYS A 237 6.67 -8.91 -17.29
CA LYS A 237 5.47 -9.71 -17.07
C LYS A 237 5.69 -11.19 -17.42
N ASN A 238 4.82 -12.05 -16.88
CA ASN A 238 4.90 -13.51 -17.04
C ASN A 238 6.22 -14.08 -16.51
N THR A 239 6.70 -13.54 -15.39
CA THR A 239 7.88 -14.03 -14.67
C THR A 239 7.54 -14.30 -13.20
N VAL A 240 8.48 -14.91 -12.50
CA VAL A 240 8.39 -15.23 -11.07
C VAL A 240 9.59 -14.62 -10.38
N ASP A 241 9.37 -13.96 -9.25
CA ASP A 241 10.40 -13.48 -8.33
C ASP A 241 10.32 -14.29 -7.04
N SER A 242 11.42 -14.97 -6.73
CA SER A 242 11.56 -15.86 -5.56
C SER A 242 12.38 -15.26 -4.42
N THR A 243 12.68 -13.97 -4.50
CA THR A 243 13.28 -13.24 -3.38
C THR A 243 12.33 -13.27 -2.19
N PHE A 244 12.89 -13.50 -1.01
CA PHE A 244 12.13 -13.49 0.24
C PHE A 244 11.64 -12.08 0.57
N TYR A 245 10.32 -11.94 0.70
CA TYR A 245 9.65 -10.69 1.06
C TYR A 245 8.75 -10.88 2.27
N THR A 246 8.58 -9.82 3.05
CA THR A 246 7.53 -9.72 4.08
C THR A 246 6.75 -8.43 3.89
N HIS A 247 5.73 -8.15 4.70
CA HIS A 247 5.03 -6.86 4.64
C HIS A 247 5.95 -5.65 4.83
N TYR A 248 7.10 -5.81 5.50
CA TYR A 248 8.11 -4.76 5.62
C TYR A 248 8.77 -4.39 4.28
N SER A 249 8.77 -5.31 3.31
CA SER A 249 9.28 -5.08 1.95
C SER A 249 8.50 -4.01 1.18
N LEU A 250 7.26 -3.73 1.59
CA LEU A 250 6.47 -2.64 1.01
C LEU A 250 7.10 -1.27 1.33
N ILE A 251 7.51 -1.06 2.58
CA ILE A 251 8.15 0.19 3.02
C ILE A 251 9.55 0.30 2.42
N SER A 252 10.35 -0.76 2.46
CA SER A 252 11.70 -0.70 1.89
C SER A 252 11.67 -0.46 0.36
N THR A 253 10.68 -1.01 -0.34
CA THR A 253 10.49 -0.75 -1.77
C THR A 253 10.10 0.71 -2.04
N VAL A 254 9.14 1.25 -1.28
CA VAL A 254 8.74 2.67 -1.39
C VAL A 254 9.92 3.59 -1.10
N THR A 255 10.63 3.36 -0.01
CA THR A 255 11.78 4.19 0.38
C THR A 255 12.91 4.10 -0.64
N SER A 256 13.21 2.92 -1.18
CA SER A 256 14.23 2.75 -2.22
C SER A 256 13.86 3.45 -3.53
N ASN A 257 12.58 3.40 -3.94
CA ASN A 257 12.10 4.00 -5.18
C ASN A 257 12.27 5.53 -5.22
N TRP A 258 11.95 6.22 -4.11
CA TRP A 258 12.07 7.68 -4.02
C TRP A 258 13.32 8.17 -3.28
N GLY A 259 14.15 7.27 -2.76
CA GLY A 259 15.34 7.65 -1.97
C GLY A 259 14.97 8.30 -0.63
N LEU A 260 13.88 7.84 -0.01
CA LEU A 260 13.40 8.36 1.28
C LEU A 260 14.34 7.93 2.42
N GLY A 261 14.12 8.53 3.59
CA GLY A 261 14.63 7.98 4.86
C GLY A 261 14.01 6.63 5.22
N ASN A 262 14.20 6.20 6.46
CA ASN A 262 13.61 4.97 7.01
C ASN A 262 12.96 5.24 8.38
N LEU A 263 12.15 4.30 8.85
CA LEU A 263 11.50 4.34 10.16
C LEU A 263 12.42 3.81 11.27
N GLY A 264 13.53 3.16 10.92
CA GLY A 264 14.51 2.59 11.85
C GLY A 264 13.99 1.32 12.55
N ARG A 265 13.05 0.61 11.95
CA ARG A 265 12.42 -0.61 12.50
C ARG A 265 12.69 -1.81 11.58
N ASN A 266 11.74 -2.72 11.40
CA ASN A 266 11.93 -3.86 10.51
C ASN A 266 11.98 -3.46 9.03
N ASP A 267 11.65 -2.23 8.67
CA ASP A 267 11.85 -1.69 7.31
C ASP A 267 13.33 -1.60 6.91
N ILE A 268 14.27 -1.63 7.87
CA ILE A 268 15.73 -1.72 7.62
C ILE A 268 16.35 -3.06 8.03
N ASN A 269 15.53 -4.00 8.52
CA ASN A 269 15.99 -5.34 8.88
C ASN A 269 16.16 -6.17 7.60
N LYS A 270 17.38 -6.22 7.07
CA LYS A 270 17.66 -6.77 5.73
C LYS A 270 17.01 -8.14 5.45
N PRO A 271 17.08 -9.15 6.34
CA PRO A 271 16.35 -10.40 6.15
C PRO A 271 14.84 -10.27 5.95
N LEU A 272 14.21 -9.27 6.56
CA LEU A 272 12.75 -9.11 6.54
C LEU A 272 12.28 -8.07 5.50
N SER A 273 13.15 -7.15 5.08
CA SER A 273 12.76 -5.99 4.25
C SER A 273 13.53 -5.88 2.93
N ASN A 274 13.77 -7.00 2.24
CA ASN A 274 14.20 -6.96 0.85
C ASN A 274 13.30 -6.07 0.00
N VAL A 275 13.86 -5.45 -1.03
CA VAL A 275 13.17 -4.58 -1.99
C VAL A 275 12.76 -5.40 -3.19
N PHE A 276 11.57 -5.18 -3.78
CA PHE A 276 11.17 -5.91 -4.99
C PHE A 276 12.28 -5.90 -6.05
N SER A 277 12.66 -7.07 -6.59
CA SER A 277 13.93 -7.26 -7.29
C SER A 277 14.14 -6.29 -8.45
N PHE A 278 13.08 -5.99 -9.20
CA PHE A 278 13.15 -5.03 -10.30
C PHE A 278 13.43 -3.60 -9.82
N VAL A 279 12.87 -3.20 -8.67
CA VAL A 279 13.15 -1.91 -8.01
C VAL A 279 14.56 -1.92 -7.45
N ALA A 280 14.99 -3.02 -6.82
CA ALA A 280 16.34 -3.15 -6.29
C ALA A 280 17.40 -2.95 -7.40
N ALA A 281 17.20 -3.58 -8.56
CA ALA A 281 18.05 -3.43 -9.73
C ALA A 281 18.14 -1.98 -10.24
N LEU A 282 17.01 -1.25 -10.26
CA LEU A 282 16.95 0.14 -10.75
C LEU A 282 17.46 1.16 -9.72
N THR A 283 17.40 0.84 -8.44
CA THR A 283 17.77 1.73 -7.32
C THR A 283 19.19 1.50 -6.82
N GLY A 284 19.80 0.36 -7.17
CA GLY A 284 21.09 -0.09 -6.66
C GLY A 284 21.02 -0.76 -5.28
N TYR A 285 19.82 -1.03 -4.77
CA TYR A 285 19.63 -1.75 -3.51
C TYR A 285 20.11 -3.20 -3.63
N GLN A 286 20.77 -3.70 -2.59
CA GLN A 286 21.30 -5.06 -2.55
C GLN A 286 20.44 -5.90 -1.60
N ASN A 287 19.57 -6.72 -2.20
CA ASN A 287 18.81 -7.73 -1.46
C ASN A 287 19.76 -8.77 -0.85
N VAL A 288 19.30 -9.38 0.25
CA VAL A 288 19.98 -10.51 0.88
C VAL A 288 19.26 -11.80 0.54
N ASP A 289 20.04 -12.85 0.34
CA ASP A 289 19.51 -14.21 0.22
C ASP A 289 19.12 -14.73 1.61
N VAL A 290 17.86 -15.13 1.76
CA VAL A 290 17.28 -15.56 3.04
C VAL A 290 16.93 -17.03 2.93
N THR A 291 17.75 -17.88 3.54
CA THR A 291 17.61 -19.34 3.48
C THR A 291 16.94 -19.94 4.72
N ASN A 292 16.91 -19.20 5.83
CA ASN A 292 16.28 -19.60 7.10
C ASN A 292 15.57 -18.37 7.71
N PRO A 293 14.38 -18.00 7.21
CA PRO A 293 13.64 -16.91 7.81
C PRO A 293 13.24 -17.26 9.27
N PRO A 294 13.08 -16.26 10.14
CA PRO A 294 12.49 -16.50 11.47
C PRO A 294 11.02 -16.95 11.31
N PRO A 295 10.41 -17.56 12.35
CA PRO A 295 8.96 -17.74 12.39
C PRO A 295 8.23 -16.40 12.25
N LEU A 296 7.12 -16.41 11.52
CA LEU A 296 6.30 -15.24 11.16
C LEU A 296 4.81 -15.46 11.49
N ASN A 297 4.52 -16.41 12.39
CA ASN A 297 3.19 -16.61 12.96
C ASN A 297 2.95 -15.74 14.22
#